data_AF-A0A142JKJ6-F1
#
_entry.id   AF-A0A142JKJ6-F1
#
_cell.length_a   1.000
_cell.length_b   1.000
_cell.length_c   1.000
_cell.angle_alpha   90.00
_cell.angle_beta   90.00
_cell.angle_gamma   90.00
#
_symmetry.space_group_name_H-M   'P 1'
#
loop_
_entity.id
_entity.type
_entity.pdbx_description
1 polymer ?
#
loop_
_entity_poly.entity_id
_entity_poly.type
_entity_poly.pdbx_seq_one_letter_code
_entity_poly.pdbx_strand_id
1 'polypeptide(L)'
;MLDTRLNASAQRIDAMLVDIARAGALTSPAQKPSKVEINGDIVTVVWHGDAPDVIKKLAEAKGLAFDIKGRRVPSPVAIEAINAPFLSVLENIGVQLGGRGDVVLRQQSLEVHYRAN
;
A
#
# COMPACT_ATOMS: atom_id res chain seq x y z
N MET A 1 -0.31 -46.63 -20.45
CA MET A 1 0.73 -45.55 -20.55
C MET A 1 0.20 -44.16 -20.17
N LEU A 2 -1.10 -43.98 -19.92
CA LEU A 2 -1.69 -42.71 -19.45
C LEU A 2 -1.50 -42.52 -17.93
N ASP A 3 -1.53 -43.63 -17.19
CA ASP A 3 -1.53 -43.68 -15.71
C ASP A 3 -0.19 -43.20 -15.11
N THR A 4 0.92 -43.52 -15.78
CA THR A 4 2.27 -43.10 -15.37
C THR A 4 2.45 -41.58 -15.46
N ARG A 5 1.79 -40.93 -16.43
CA ARG A 5 1.85 -39.47 -16.60
C ARG A 5 1.01 -38.74 -15.56
N LEU A 6 -0.16 -39.28 -15.21
CA LEU A 6 -1.00 -38.72 -14.14
C LEU A 6 -0.30 -38.77 -12.77
N ASN A 7 0.33 -39.91 -12.46
CA ASN A 7 1.04 -40.09 -11.18
C ASN A 7 2.24 -39.13 -11.06
N ALA A 8 3.00 -38.95 -12.14
CA ALA A 8 4.13 -38.01 -12.17
C ALA A 8 3.70 -36.53 -12.08
N SER A 9 2.46 -36.20 -12.45
CA SER A 9 1.90 -34.87 -12.28
C SER A 9 1.42 -34.64 -10.85
N ALA A 10 0.76 -35.64 -10.24
CA ALA A 10 0.30 -35.57 -8.84
C ALA A 10 1.47 -35.37 -7.87
N GLN A 11 2.55 -36.16 -8.03
CA GLN A 11 3.76 -36.03 -7.22
C GLN A 11 4.42 -34.65 -7.33
N ARG A 12 4.36 -34.02 -8.51
CA ARG A 12 4.88 -32.66 -8.72
C ARG A 12 4.03 -31.61 -8.03
N ILE A 13 2.71 -31.76 -8.06
CA ILE A 13 1.79 -30.85 -7.35
C ILE A 13 2.01 -30.96 -5.85
N ASP A 14 2.10 -32.18 -5.30
CA ASP A 14 2.35 -32.39 -3.86
C ASP A 14 3.68 -31.79 -3.42
N ALA A 15 4.74 -31.97 -4.22
CA ALA A 15 6.04 -31.37 -3.94
C ALA A 15 5.95 -29.83 -3.92
N MET A 16 5.26 -29.22 -4.90
CA MET A 16 5.05 -27.76 -4.95
C MET A 16 4.25 -27.26 -3.74
N LEU A 17 3.22 -27.98 -3.31
CA LEU A 17 2.41 -27.60 -2.15
C LEU A 17 3.21 -27.69 -0.84
N VAL A 18 4.07 -28.70 -0.70
CA VAL A 18 4.98 -28.84 0.45
C VAL A 18 6.00 -27.70 0.48
N ASP A 19 6.57 -27.32 -0.66
CA ASP A 19 7.48 -26.17 -0.75
C ASP A 19 6.79 -24.85 -0.37
N ILE A 20 5.57 -24.60 -0.87
CA ILE A 20 4.78 -23.42 -0.55
C ILE A 20 4.43 -23.37 0.95
N ALA A 21 4.07 -24.52 1.54
CA ALA A 21 3.77 -24.63 2.98
C ALA A 21 5.02 -24.39 3.84
N ARG A 22 6.18 -24.93 3.45
CA ARG A 22 7.46 -24.71 4.15
C ARG A 22 7.98 -23.29 4.02
N ALA A 23 7.73 -22.62 2.88
CA ALA A 23 8.09 -21.23 2.66
C ALA A 23 7.28 -20.24 3.52
N GLY A 24 6.30 -20.70 4.32
CA GLY A 24 5.47 -19.83 5.16
C GLY A 24 4.59 -18.86 4.34
N ALA A 25 4.52 -19.05 3.02
CA ALA A 25 3.81 -18.18 2.08
C ALA A 25 2.28 -18.25 2.26
N LEU A 26 1.77 -19.26 2.96
CA LEU A 26 0.35 -19.44 3.24
C LEU A 26 -0.13 -18.67 4.48
N THR A 27 0.78 -18.27 5.37
CA THR A 27 0.43 -17.71 6.70
C THR A 27 1.15 -16.43 7.06
N SER A 28 2.19 -16.03 6.33
CA SER A 28 2.80 -14.73 6.51
C SER A 28 2.08 -13.72 5.61
N PRO A 29 1.37 -12.71 6.15
CA PRO A 29 1.01 -11.57 5.32
C PRO A 29 2.34 -11.03 4.79
N ALA A 30 2.56 -11.18 3.48
CA ALA A 30 3.77 -10.65 2.83
C ALA A 30 3.96 -9.22 3.35
N GLN A 31 5.10 -8.96 4.00
CA GLN A 31 5.34 -7.65 4.59
C GLN A 31 5.30 -6.64 3.46
N LYS A 32 4.20 -5.89 3.40
CA LYS A 32 3.93 -4.99 2.28
C LYS A 32 5.04 -3.95 2.28
N PRO A 33 5.70 -3.71 1.13
CA PRO A 33 6.78 -2.75 1.08
C PRO A 33 6.22 -1.39 1.50
N SER A 34 6.85 -0.80 2.52
CA SER A 34 6.51 0.52 3.04
C SER A 34 7.79 1.29 3.29
N LYS A 35 8.19 2.14 2.33
CA LYS A 35 9.33 3.05 2.43
C LYS A 35 8.84 4.46 2.11
N VAL A 36 9.16 5.43 2.97
CA VAL A 36 8.91 6.86 2.75
C VAL A 36 10.19 7.60 3.11
N GLU A 37 10.78 8.27 2.14
CA GLU A 37 11.97 9.11 2.31
C GLU A 37 11.67 10.49 1.71
N ILE A 38 12.09 11.56 2.40
CA ILE A 38 11.82 12.94 1.99
C ILE A 38 13.14 13.72 1.95
N ASN A 39 13.40 14.39 0.83
CA ASN A 39 14.52 15.30 0.63
C ASN A 39 14.02 16.60 0.01
N GLY A 40 13.86 17.64 0.84
CA GLY A 40 13.23 18.89 0.42
C GLY A 40 11.81 18.61 -0.07
N ASP A 41 11.52 18.96 -1.32
CA ASP A 41 10.21 18.72 -1.96
C ASP A 41 10.08 17.40 -2.70
N ILE A 42 11.16 16.62 -2.78
CA ILE A 42 11.18 15.34 -3.46
C ILE A 42 11.04 14.20 -2.45
N VAL A 43 10.25 13.18 -2.81
CA VAL A 43 9.97 12.03 -1.99
C VAL A 43 10.14 10.72 -2.76
N THR A 44 10.57 9.69 -2.05
CA THR A 44 10.53 8.31 -2.50
C THR A 44 9.56 7.54 -1.63
N VAL A 45 8.49 7.05 -2.23
CA VAL A 45 7.40 6.32 -1.57
C VAL A 45 7.17 5.00 -2.29
N VAL A 46 7.38 3.90 -1.58
CA VAL A 46 6.92 2.57 -1.99
C VAL A 46 5.94 2.11 -0.94
N TRP A 47 4.67 1.95 -1.29
CA TRP A 47 3.61 1.66 -0.33
C TRP A 47 2.53 0.75 -0.91
N HIS A 48 2.11 -0.23 -0.10
CA HIS A 48 0.87 -0.98 -0.32
C HIS A 48 0.11 -1.08 1.02
N GLY A 49 -1.07 -0.45 1.11
CA GLY A 49 -1.80 -0.40 2.36
C GLY A 49 -2.91 0.65 2.37
N ASP A 50 -3.46 0.95 3.54
CA ASP A 50 -4.53 1.96 3.69
C ASP A 50 -3.97 3.37 3.48
N ALA A 51 -4.75 4.24 2.83
CA ALA A 51 -4.33 5.61 2.50
C ALA A 51 -4.01 6.48 3.74
N PRO A 52 -4.80 6.48 4.83
CA PRO A 52 -4.47 7.22 6.04
C PRO A 52 -3.08 6.90 6.58
N ASP A 53 -2.65 5.64 6.47
CA ASP A 53 -1.41 5.19 7.07
C ASP A 53 -0.20 5.74 6.29
N VAL A 54 -0.24 5.75 4.95
CA VAL A 54 0.83 6.38 4.15
C VAL A 54 0.82 7.90 4.24
N ILE A 55 -0.37 8.51 4.28
CA ILE A 55 -0.53 9.96 4.43
C ILE A 55 0.03 10.39 5.79
N LYS A 56 -0.24 9.62 6.87
CA LYS A 56 0.34 9.88 8.19
C LYS A 56 1.88 9.81 8.16
N LYS A 57 2.47 8.78 7.53
CA LYS A 57 3.93 8.68 7.39
C LYS A 57 4.52 9.85 6.59
N LEU A 58 3.83 10.30 5.55
CA LEU A 58 4.21 11.45 4.75
C LEU A 58 4.15 12.75 5.57
N ALA A 59 3.13 12.92 6.40
CA ALA A 59 3.00 14.05 7.31
C ALA A 59 4.15 14.08 8.33
N GLU A 60 4.41 12.95 9.01
CA GLU A 60 5.48 12.80 9.98
C GLU A 60 6.85 13.14 9.37
N ALA A 61 7.15 12.63 8.18
CA ALA A 61 8.41 12.90 7.50
C ALA A 61 8.56 14.37 7.03
N LYS A 62 7.46 15.11 6.86
CA LYS A 62 7.45 16.56 6.58
C LYS A 62 7.37 17.42 7.84
N GLY A 63 7.25 16.83 9.03
CA GLY A 63 6.98 17.57 10.27
C GLY A 63 5.59 18.22 10.32
N LEU A 64 4.62 17.69 9.57
CA LEU A 64 3.23 18.14 9.57
C LEU A 64 2.40 17.32 10.56
N ALA A 65 1.36 17.94 11.14
CA ALA A 65 0.33 17.20 11.86
C ALA A 65 -0.49 16.34 10.90
N PHE A 66 -1.11 15.28 11.41
CA PHE A 66 -2.00 14.41 10.64
C PHE A 66 -3.39 14.37 11.29
N ASP A 67 -4.44 14.49 10.49
CA ASP A 67 -5.83 14.41 10.97
C ASP A 67 -6.76 13.71 9.97
N ILE A 68 -7.87 13.17 10.48
CA ILE A 68 -8.91 12.51 9.69
C ILE A 68 -10.25 13.19 9.95
N LYS A 69 -10.94 13.60 8.89
CA LYS A 69 -12.29 14.15 8.92
C LYS A 69 -13.28 13.15 8.32
N GLY A 70 -14.45 13.04 8.93
CA GLY A 70 -15.50 12.13 8.51
C GLY A 70 -15.34 10.70 9.05
N ARG A 71 -16.21 9.79 8.61
CA ARG A 71 -16.19 8.39 9.02
C ARG A 71 -15.10 7.66 8.23
N ARG A 72 -14.12 7.07 8.94
CA ARG A 72 -13.07 6.28 8.31
C ARG A 72 -13.67 5.12 7.52
N VAL A 73 -13.24 4.99 6.26
CA VAL A 73 -13.56 3.86 5.39
C VAL A 73 -12.27 3.24 4.86
N PRO A 74 -12.16 1.90 4.76
CA PRO A 74 -11.00 1.25 4.18
C PRO A 74 -10.74 1.77 2.77
N SER A 75 -9.55 2.31 2.55
CA SER A 75 -9.16 2.99 1.31
C SER A 75 -7.76 2.54 0.90
N PRO A 76 -7.63 1.29 0.40
CA PRO A 76 -6.34 0.76 0.00
C PRO A 76 -5.79 1.52 -1.21
N VAL A 77 -4.49 1.81 -1.16
CA VAL A 77 -3.71 2.47 -2.21
C VAL A 77 -2.40 1.73 -2.46
N ALA A 78 -1.91 1.83 -3.69
CA ALA A 78 -0.64 1.27 -4.14
C ALA A 78 0.18 2.41 -4.75
N ILE A 79 1.35 2.69 -4.18
CA ILE A 79 2.19 3.82 -4.59
C ILE A 79 3.59 3.31 -4.85
N GLU A 80 4.09 3.62 -6.04
CA GLU A 80 5.50 3.48 -6.38
C GLU A 80 5.95 4.80 -6.99
N ALA A 81 6.59 5.62 -6.18
CA ALA A 81 7.08 6.93 -6.54
C ALA A 81 8.55 7.02 -6.11
N ILE A 82 9.44 7.26 -7.06
CA ILE A 82 10.88 7.35 -6.80
C ILE A 82 11.34 8.72 -7.24
N ASN A 83 11.97 9.47 -6.33
CA ASN A 83 12.45 10.82 -6.62
C ASN A 83 11.35 11.73 -7.22
N ALA A 84 10.13 11.64 -6.69
CA ALA A 84 8.95 12.33 -7.20
C ALA A 84 8.60 13.57 -6.35
N PRO A 85 7.98 14.62 -6.93
CA PRO A 85 7.50 15.75 -6.15
C PRO A 85 6.46 15.31 -5.11
N PHE A 86 6.59 15.83 -3.89
CA PHE A 86 5.68 15.54 -2.78
C PHE A 86 4.21 15.76 -3.16
N LEU A 87 3.92 16.88 -3.82
CA LEU A 87 2.56 17.21 -4.24
C LEU A 87 2.02 16.19 -5.25
N SER A 88 2.83 15.75 -6.22
CA SER A 88 2.43 14.73 -7.19
C SER A 88 2.12 13.39 -6.53
N VAL A 89 2.80 13.03 -5.44
CA VAL A 89 2.46 11.83 -4.65
C VAL A 89 1.12 12.01 -3.95
N LEU A 90 0.85 13.17 -3.35
CA LEU A 90 -0.46 13.44 -2.73
C LEU A 90 -1.61 13.44 -3.75
N GLU A 91 -1.38 14.01 -4.94
CA GLU A 91 -2.34 13.98 -6.06
C GLU A 91 -2.64 12.55 -6.51
N ASN A 92 -1.61 11.71 -6.65
CA ASN A 92 -1.78 10.30 -6.97
C ASN A 92 -2.64 9.59 -5.92
N ILE A 93 -2.37 9.81 -4.64
CA ILE A 93 -3.18 9.25 -3.55
C ILE A 93 -4.63 9.74 -3.65
N GLY A 94 -4.85 11.04 -3.89
CA GLY A 94 -6.18 11.61 -4.06
C GLY A 94 -6.96 10.97 -5.22
N VAL A 95 -6.30 10.76 -6.37
CA VAL A 95 -6.89 10.05 -7.51
C VAL A 95 -7.30 8.62 -7.12
N GLN A 96 -6.45 7.90 -6.40
CA GLN A 96 -6.77 6.55 -5.94
C GLN A 96 -7.88 6.52 -4.88
N LEU A 97 -7.98 7.54 -4.01
CA LEU A 97 -9.11 7.68 -3.09
C LEU A 97 -10.43 7.88 -3.85
N GLY A 98 -10.40 8.65 -4.93
CA GLY A 98 -11.53 8.87 -5.82
C GLY A 98 -12.75 9.42 -5.07
N GLY A 99 -13.93 8.83 -5.31
CA GLY A 99 -15.17 9.26 -4.67
C GLY A 99 -15.24 9.03 -3.15
N ARG A 100 -14.28 8.32 -2.54
CA ARG A 100 -14.31 7.96 -1.11
C ARG A 100 -13.84 9.09 -0.20
N GLY A 101 -13.01 9.99 -0.72
CA GLY A 101 -12.44 11.07 0.07
C GLY A 101 -11.35 11.83 -0.65
N ASP A 102 -10.87 12.88 0.02
CA ASP A 102 -9.89 13.82 -0.51
C ASP A 102 -8.67 13.90 0.42
N VAL A 103 -7.49 14.18 -0.16
CA VAL A 103 -6.28 14.51 0.60
C VAL A 103 -6.14 16.03 0.62
N VAL A 104 -6.06 16.62 1.82
CA VAL A 104 -5.99 18.08 1.99
C VAL A 104 -4.68 18.46 2.66
N LEU A 105 -3.83 19.17 1.92
CA LEU A 105 -2.62 19.78 2.44
C LEU A 105 -2.92 21.19 2.99
N ARG A 106 -2.61 21.43 4.26
CA ARG A 106 -2.66 22.74 4.92
C ARG A 106 -1.24 23.22 5.25
N GLN A 107 -1.13 24.42 5.80
CA GLN A 107 0.16 25.00 6.21
C GLN A 107 0.89 24.15 7.27
N GLN A 108 0.17 23.49 8.18
CA GLN A 108 0.75 22.73 9.30
C GLN A 108 0.17 21.32 9.45
N SER A 109 -0.75 20.91 8.57
CA SER A 109 -1.41 19.60 8.65
C SER A 109 -1.59 18.97 7.28
N LEU A 110 -1.62 17.64 7.27
CA LEU A 110 -2.06 16.83 6.16
C LEU A 110 -3.28 16.02 6.61
N GLU A 111 -4.40 16.20 5.92
CA GLU A 111 -5.70 15.71 6.37
C GLU A 111 -6.30 14.75 5.35
N VAL A 112 -7.02 13.73 5.83
CA VAL A 112 -7.87 12.87 4.99
C VAL A 112 -9.32 13.20 5.25
N HIS A 113 -10.04 13.64 4.22
CA HIS A 113 -11.45 14.00 4.33
C HIS A 113 -12.29 12.91 3.67
N TYR A 114 -12.89 12.03 4.47
CA TYR A 114 -13.79 11.01 3.96
C TYR A 114 -15.17 11.58 3.65
N ARG A 115 -15.70 11.22 2.49
CA ARG A 115 -17.07 11.57 2.09
C ARG A 115 -18.05 10.60 2.75
N ALA A 116 -19.11 11.13 3.34
CA ALA A 116 -20.22 10.31 3.81
C ALA A 116 -20.99 9.83 2.57
N ASN A 117 -20.94 8.52 2.31
CA ASN A 117 -21.85 7.85 1.39
C ASN A 117 -23.07 7.34 2.15
#